data_AF-A0A7X8FD99-F1
#
_entry.id   AF-A0A7X8FD99-F1
#
_cell.length_a   1.000
_cell.length_b   1.000
_cell.length_c   1.000
_cell.angle_alpha   90.00
_cell.angle_beta   90.00
_cell.angle_gamma   90.00
#
_symmetry.space_group_name_H-M   'P 1'
#
loop_
_entity.id
_entity.type
_entity.pdbx_description
1 polymer ?
#
loop_
_entity_poly.entity_id
_entity_poly.type
_entity_poly.pdbx_seq_one_letter_code
_entity_poly.pdbx_strand_id
1 'polypeptide(L)'
;MNLLESVRVALESIWANKLRSGLTMLGIIIGVAAVCLVVAIGQGGKNQIMAELEKMGSNLFVVYAMSMSNETITPEERITVEDAQAILNYIPSVKAVAPSAYEFAEVETRKITVQTMVVGTTADYTEIRALP
;
A
#
# COMPACT_ATOMS: atom_id res chain seq x y z
N MET A 1 -56.21 3.30 -20.75
CA MET A 1 -55.05 2.38 -20.70
C MET A 1 -54.43 2.50 -19.32
N ASN A 2 -54.58 1.48 -18.48
CA ASN A 2 -54.00 1.47 -17.14
C ASN A 2 -52.58 0.90 -17.18
N LEU A 3 -51.64 1.49 -16.42
CA LEU A 3 -50.25 1.01 -16.34
C LEU A 3 -50.16 -0.47 -15.96
N LEU A 4 -51.03 -0.92 -15.04
CA LEU A 4 -51.15 -2.32 -14.64
C LEU A 4 -51.51 -3.26 -15.80
N GLU A 5 -52.36 -2.79 -16.71
CA GLU A 5 -52.81 -3.55 -17.87
C GLU A 5 -51.70 -3.64 -18.92
N SER A 6 -50.95 -2.55 -19.14
CA SER A 6 -49.77 -2.54 -20.00
C SER A 6 -48.66 -3.47 -19.50
N VAL A 7 -48.40 -3.50 -18.18
CA VAL A 7 -47.41 -4.43 -17.59
C VAL A 7 -47.88 -5.88 -17.74
N ARG A 8 -49.16 -6.16 -17.53
CA ARG A 8 -49.72 -7.51 -17.71
C ARG A 8 -49.55 -8.01 -19.15
N VAL A 9 -49.89 -7.17 -20.14
CA VAL A 9 -49.74 -7.49 -21.57
C VAL A 9 -48.26 -7.69 -21.95
N ALA A 10 -47.34 -6.88 -21.41
CA ALA A 10 -45.91 -7.02 -21.65
C ALA A 10 -45.36 -8.36 -21.09
N LEU A 11 -45.78 -8.76 -19.89
CA LEU A 11 -45.38 -10.04 -19.29
C LEU A 11 -45.90 -11.25 -20.06
N GLU A 12 -47.16 -11.21 -20.53
CA GLU A 12 -47.70 -12.25 -21.43
C GLU A 12 -46.90 -12.36 -22.72
N SER A 13 -46.51 -11.23 -23.32
CA SER A 13 -45.70 -11.20 -24.54
C SER A 13 -44.30 -11.81 -24.36
N ILE A 14 -43.66 -11.57 -23.20
CA ILE A 14 -42.39 -12.18 -22.81
C ILE A 14 -42.54 -13.70 -22.63
N TRP A 15 -43.63 -14.14 -21.99
CA TRP A 15 -43.91 -15.56 -21.78
C TRP A 15 -44.26 -16.32 -23.07
N ALA A 16 -44.85 -15.63 -24.05
CA ALA A 16 -45.11 -16.21 -25.37
C ALA A 16 -43.82 -16.41 -26.19
N ASN A 17 -42.80 -15.58 -25.99
CA ASN A 17 -41.53 -15.59 -26.75
C ASN A 17 -40.31 -15.95 -25.89
N LYS A 18 -40.41 -17.02 -25.09
CA LYS A 18 -39.41 -17.42 -24.08
C LYS A 18 -37.97 -17.44 -24.58
N LEU A 19 -37.73 -17.98 -25.78
CA LEU A 19 -36.38 -18.04 -26.36
C LEU A 19 -35.84 -16.66 -26.70
N ARG A 20 -36.60 -15.84 -27.43
CA ARG A 20 -36.17 -14.49 -27.82
C ARG A 20 -35.96 -13.60 -26.60
N SER A 21 -36.89 -13.61 -25.66
CA SER A 21 -36.76 -12.86 -24.41
C SER A 21 -35.60 -13.36 -23.54
N GLY A 22 -35.37 -14.68 -23.49
CA GLY A 22 -34.22 -15.25 -22.79
C GLY A 22 -32.88 -14.83 -23.38
N LEU A 23 -32.71 -14.95 -24.70
CA LEU A 23 -31.45 -14.59 -25.38
C LEU A 23 -31.15 -13.09 -25.28
N THR A 24 -32.16 -12.22 -25.36
CA THR A 24 -31.98 -10.77 -25.21
C THR A 24 -31.60 -10.37 -23.80
N MET A 25 -32.25 -10.94 -22.77
CA MET A 25 -31.85 -10.74 -21.37
C MET A 25 -30.44 -11.25 -21.10
N LEU A 26 -30.10 -12.42 -21.62
CA LEU A 26 -28.77 -13.02 -21.45
C LEU A 26 -27.67 -12.13 -22.04
N GLY A 27 -27.90 -11.55 -23.22
CA GLY A 27 -26.98 -10.58 -23.82
C GLY A 27 -26.73 -9.35 -22.94
N ILE A 28 -27.80 -8.79 -22.35
CA ILE A 28 -27.69 -7.64 -21.45
C ILE A 28 -26.95 -8.01 -20.16
N ILE A 29 -27.28 -9.17 -19.57
CA ILE A 29 -26.65 -9.65 -18.33
C ILE A 29 -25.14 -9.84 -18.53
N ILE A 30 -24.74 -10.53 -19.61
CA ILE A 30 -23.32 -10.74 -19.90
C ILE A 30 -22.62 -9.42 -20.22
N GLY A 31 -23.27 -8.52 -20.97
CA GLY A 31 -22.72 -7.21 -21.31
C GLY A 31 -22.43 -6.35 -20.07
N VAL A 32 -23.41 -6.24 -19.16
CA VAL A 32 -23.24 -5.48 -17.92
C VAL A 32 -22.24 -6.16 -16.98
N ALA A 33 -22.29 -7.49 -16.87
CA ALA A 33 -21.34 -8.24 -16.04
C ALA A 33 -19.89 -8.05 -16.49
N ALA A 34 -19.63 -8.10 -17.80
CA ALA A 34 -18.29 -7.89 -18.35
C ALA A 34 -17.74 -6.48 -18.03
N VAL A 35 -18.57 -5.44 -18.18
CA VAL A 35 -18.17 -4.06 -17.84
C VAL A 35 -17.91 -3.93 -16.35
N CYS A 36 -18.81 -4.44 -15.50
CA CYS A 36 -18.61 -4.42 -14.04
C CYS A 36 -17.34 -5.15 -13.62
N LEU A 37 -17.04 -6.30 -14.21
CA LEU A 37 -15.82 -7.06 -13.93
C LEU A 37 -14.56 -6.29 -14.29
N VAL A 38 -14.49 -5.73 -15.50
CA VAL A 38 -13.31 -4.97 -15.94
C VAL A 38 -13.07 -3.76 -15.05
N VAL A 39 -14.12 -3.03 -14.67
CA VAL A 39 -14.02 -1.88 -13.76
C VAL A 39 -13.58 -2.31 -12.37
N ALA A 40 -14.18 -3.37 -11.82
CA ALA A 40 -13.83 -3.89 -10.50
C ALA A 40 -12.38 -4.37 -10.43
N ILE A 41 -11.91 -5.10 -11.46
CA ILE A 41 -10.53 -5.57 -11.55
C ILE A 41 -9.57 -4.36 -11.70
N GLY A 42 -9.89 -3.42 -12.58
CA GLY A 42 -9.05 -2.24 -12.81
C GLY A 42 -8.89 -1.38 -11.55
N GLN A 43 -10.01 -1.07 -10.88
CA GLN A 43 -9.99 -0.27 -9.67
C GLN A 43 -9.40 -1.02 -8.48
N GLY A 44 -9.71 -2.32 -8.33
CA GLY A 44 -9.17 -3.17 -7.29
C GLY A 44 -7.65 -3.33 -7.40
N GLY A 45 -7.15 -3.61 -8.60
CA GLY A 45 -5.71 -3.72 -8.87
C GLY A 45 -4.98 -2.40 -8.62
N LYS A 46 -5.53 -1.27 -9.08
CA LYS A 46 -4.97 0.05 -8.78
C LYS A 46 -4.88 0.30 -7.28
N ASN A 47 -5.95 0.04 -6.53
CA ASN A 47 -5.98 0.27 -5.09
C ASN A 47 -4.98 -0.65 -4.36
N GLN A 48 -4.82 -1.89 -4.82
CA GLN A 48 -3.85 -2.83 -4.24
C GLN A 48 -2.41 -2.36 -4.46
N ILE A 49 -2.09 -1.90 -5.67
CA ILE A 49 -0.76 -1.36 -5.98
C ILE A 49 -0.50 -0.10 -5.16
N MET A 50 -1.46 0.81 -5.08
CA MET A 50 -1.30 2.03 -4.27
C MET A 50 -1.11 1.71 -2.78
N ALA A 51 -1.88 0.78 -2.22
CA ALA A 51 -1.70 0.35 -0.84
C ALA A 51 -0.32 -0.29 -0.59
N GLU A 52 0.23 -1.01 -1.57
CA GLU A 52 1.58 -1.58 -1.45
C GLU A 52 2.66 -0.50 -1.56
N LEU A 53 2.48 0.48 -2.44
CA LEU A 53 3.37 1.65 -2.54
C LEU A 53 3.31 2.53 -1.29
N GLU A 54 2.14 2.73 -0.70
CA GLU A 54 1.98 3.45 0.56
C GLU A 54 2.69 2.72 1.72
N LYS A 55 2.65 1.39 1.78
CA LYS A 55 3.43 0.61 2.77
C LYS A 55 4.94 0.77 2.60
N MET A 56 5.41 1.05 1.39
CA MET A 56 6.83 1.36 1.16
C MET A 56 7.20 2.74 1.70
N GLY A 57 6.22 3.54 2.15
CA GLY A 57 6.40 4.88 2.66
C GLY A 57 6.63 5.85 1.51
N SER A 58 5.56 6.46 0.98
CA SER A 58 5.66 7.48 -0.07
C SER A 58 6.43 8.74 0.39
N ASN A 59 6.64 8.85 1.71
CA ASN A 59 7.27 9.96 2.40
C ASN A 59 8.45 9.52 3.29
N LEU A 60 9.00 8.31 3.09
CA LEU A 60 10.14 7.81 3.87
C LEU A 60 11.43 7.85 3.06
N PHE A 61 12.38 8.67 3.50
CA PHE A 61 13.75 8.67 2.96
C PHE A 61 14.68 7.98 3.94
N VAL A 62 15.38 6.94 3.48
CA VAL A 62 16.42 6.28 4.26
C VAL A 62 17.78 6.70 3.73
N VAL A 63 18.55 7.37 4.58
CA VAL A 63 19.88 7.87 4.26
C VAL A 63 20.91 6.96 4.90
N TYR A 64 21.85 6.48 4.09
CA TYR A 64 22.98 5.66 4.54
C TYR A 64 24.28 6.37 4.19
N ALA A 65 25.25 6.35 5.11
CA ALA A 65 26.63 6.63 4.75
C ALA A 65 27.16 5.45 3.93
N MET A 66 27.68 5.73 2.73
CA MET A 66 28.30 4.73 1.87
C MET A 66 29.68 5.23 1.46
N SER A 67 30.72 4.44 1.71
CA SER A 67 32.05 4.71 1.16
C SER A 67 32.10 4.29 -0.31
N MET A 68 32.56 5.18 -1.18
CA MET A 68 32.73 4.88 -2.61
C MET A 68 34.01 4.09 -2.92
N SER A 69 34.97 4.03 -1.99
CA SER A 69 36.31 3.45 -2.20
C SER A 69 36.47 2.01 -1.70
N ASN A 70 35.39 1.33 -1.25
CA ASN A 70 35.46 0.03 -0.57
C ASN A 70 36.30 0.04 0.72
N GLU A 71 36.65 1.23 1.22
CA GLU A 71 37.36 1.41 2.48
C GLU A 71 36.36 1.41 3.65
N THR A 72 36.84 1.03 4.84
CA THR A 72 36.01 1.06 6.04
C THR A 72 35.58 2.49 6.31
N ILE A 73 34.28 2.74 6.46
CA ILE A 73 33.72 4.05 6.79
C ILE A 73 34.45 4.58 8.04
N THR A 74 35.19 5.66 7.87
CA THR A 74 35.90 6.32 8.97
C THR A 74 34.88 6.97 9.92
N PRO A 75 35.21 7.18 11.20
CA PRO A 75 34.28 7.84 12.15
C PRO A 75 33.76 9.20 11.66
N GLU A 76 34.55 9.90 10.84
CA GLU A 76 34.25 11.20 10.24
C GLU A 76 33.25 11.12 9.09
N GLU A 77 33.11 9.96 8.45
CA GLU A 77 32.15 9.70 7.35
C GLU A 77 30.82 9.12 7.86
N ARG A 78 30.69 8.88 9.17
CA ARG A 78 29.46 8.37 9.77
C ARG A 78 28.46 9.50 9.94
N ILE A 79 27.20 9.21 9.63
CA ILE A 79 26.09 10.11 9.94
C ILE A 79 25.94 10.17 11.46
N THR A 80 26.01 11.38 12.01
CA THR A 80 25.86 11.63 13.44
C THR A 80 24.41 11.98 13.80
N VAL A 81 24.10 12.01 15.10
CA VAL A 81 22.78 12.42 15.58
C VAL A 81 22.58 13.92 15.34
N GLU A 82 23.65 14.69 15.42
CA GLU A 82 23.69 16.12 15.14
C GLU A 82 23.33 16.41 13.67
N ASP A 83 23.80 15.59 12.74
CA ASP A 83 23.44 15.70 11.31
C ASP A 83 21.95 15.46 11.09
N ALA A 84 21.36 14.46 11.78
CA ALA A 84 19.93 14.21 11.71
C ALA A 84 19.12 15.40 12.24
N GLN A 85 19.56 16.00 13.36
CA GLN A 85 18.90 17.19 13.92
C GLN A 85 19.06 18.41 13.01
N ALA A 86 20.21 18.56 12.35
CA ALA A 86 20.44 19.61 11.36
C ALA A 86 19.47 19.48 10.18
N ILE A 87 19.26 18.27 9.65
CA ILE A 87 18.28 18.02 8.57
C ILE A 87 16.88 18.51 8.96
N LEU A 88 16.43 18.21 10.18
CA LEU A 88 15.13 18.65 10.68
C LEU A 88 15.03 20.19 10.78
N ASN A 89 16.10 20.86 11.18
CA ASN A 89 16.12 22.31 11.38
C ASN A 89 16.26 23.10 10.06
N TYR A 90 17.04 22.58 9.11
CA TYR A 90 17.34 23.29 7.86
C TYR A 90 16.39 22.96 6.70
N ILE A 91 15.66 21.84 6.75
CA ILE A 91 14.75 21.42 5.69
C ILE A 91 13.30 21.44 6.22
N PRO A 92 12.52 22.50 5.92
CA PRO A 92 11.14 22.65 6.42
C PRO A 92 10.18 21.54 5.95
N SER A 93 10.51 20.86 4.85
CA SER A 93 9.70 19.76 4.30
C SER A 93 9.86 18.45 5.09
N VAL A 94 10.90 18.31 5.91
CA VAL A 94 11.13 17.11 6.73
C VAL A 94 10.37 17.28 8.04
N LYS A 95 9.36 16.43 8.26
CA LYS A 95 8.51 16.49 9.45
C LYS A 95 9.16 15.87 10.69
N ALA A 96 9.94 14.81 10.48
CA ALA A 96 10.57 14.04 11.56
C ALA A 96 11.75 13.23 11.03
N VAL A 97 12.68 12.90 11.91
CA VAL A 97 13.89 12.13 11.62
C VAL A 97 14.11 11.09 12.71
N ALA A 98 14.54 9.88 12.35
CA ALA A 98 14.89 8.83 13.30
C ALA A 98 16.29 8.27 13.01
N PRO A 99 17.35 8.82 13.64
CA PRO A 99 18.69 8.25 13.53
C PRO A 99 18.65 6.82 14.05
N SER A 100 19.22 5.89 13.27
CA SER A 100 19.13 4.47 13.54
C SER A 100 20.49 3.80 13.38
N ALA A 101 20.90 3.06 14.40
CA ALA A 101 22.10 2.23 14.41
C ALA A 101 21.70 0.76 14.39
N TYR A 102 22.36 -0.02 13.54
CA TYR A 102 22.11 -1.45 13.36
C TYR A 102 23.35 -2.21 13.79
N GLU A 103 23.18 -3.16 14.72
CA GLU A 103 24.27 -4.00 15.20
C GLU A 103 23.79 -5.44 15.35
N PHE A 104 24.60 -6.41 14.90
CA PHE A 104 24.33 -7.82 15.19
C PHE A 104 24.90 -8.15 16.56
N ALA A 105 24.01 -8.41 17.52
CA ALA A 105 24.40 -8.74 18.88
C ALA A 105 23.79 -10.08 19.31
N GLU A 106 24.48 -10.76 20.21
CA GLU A 106 23.95 -11.93 20.88
C GLU A 106 23.00 -11.49 21.99
N VAL A 107 21.74 -11.89 21.89
CA VAL A 107 20.69 -11.56 22.84
C VAL A 107 20.33 -12.83 23.62
N GLU A 108 20.60 -12.79 24.92
CA GLU A 108 20.28 -13.88 25.84
C GLU A 108 18.96 -13.62 26.56
N THR A 109 18.10 -14.63 26.57
CA THR A 109 16.88 -14.69 27.39
C THR A 109 16.99 -15.87 28.36
N ARG A 110 16.09 -15.96 29.35
CA ARG A 110 16.08 -17.04 30.34
C ARG A 110 16.08 -18.48 29.78
N LYS A 111 15.77 -18.68 28.50
CA LYS A 111 15.62 -20.01 27.88
C LYS A 111 16.46 -20.21 26.62
N ILE A 112 16.82 -19.14 25.92
CA ILE A 112 17.51 -19.21 24.62
C ILE A 112 18.47 -18.04 24.47
N THR A 113 19.56 -18.31 23.76
CA THR A 113 20.49 -17.31 23.28
C THR A 113 20.45 -17.30 21.77
N VAL A 114 20.25 -16.12 21.18
CA VAL A 114 20.11 -15.96 19.73
C VAL A 114 20.96 -14.79 19.26
N GLN A 115 21.64 -14.97 18.14
CA GLN A 115 22.28 -13.87 17.43
C GLN A 115 21.20 -13.18 16.58
N THR A 116 20.95 -11.89 16.84
CA THR A 116 19.94 -11.12 16.13
C THR A 116 20.41 -9.70 15.85
N MET A 117 19.73 -9.00 14.93
CA MET A 117 19.98 -7.60 14.67
C MET A 117 19.26 -6.75 15.73
N VAL A 118 20.04 -5.98 16.48
CA VAL A 118 19.56 -4.96 17.41
C VAL A 118 19.57 -3.62 16.68
N VAL A 119 18.44 -2.92 16.74
CA VAL A 119 18.27 -1.60 16.15
C VAL A 119 18.12 -0.58 17.28
N GLY A 120 19.11 0.29 17.43
CA GLY A 120 19.05 1.44 18.33
C GLY A 120 18.47 2.64 17.58
N THR A 121 17.36 3.21 18.04
CA THR A 121 16.68 4.33 17.36
C THR A 121 15.91 5.20 18.35
N THR A 122 15.35 6.32 17.88
CA THR A 122 14.54 7.24 18.68
C THR A 122 13.07 6.79 18.76
N ALA A 123 12.32 7.32 19.73
CA ALA A 123 10.90 6.97 19.91
C ALA A 123 10.04 7.26 18.66
N ASP A 124 10.44 8.28 17.89
CA ASP A 124 9.75 8.74 16.69
C ASP A 124 9.84 7.73 15.53
N TYR A 125 10.73 6.72 15.60
CA TYR A 125 10.93 5.74 14.54
C TYR A 125 9.66 4.98 14.13
N THR A 126 8.82 4.61 15.11
CA THR A 126 7.57 3.90 14.85
C THR A 126 6.54 4.84 14.21
N GLU A 127 6.49 6.09 14.64
CA GLU A 127 5.58 7.09 14.09
C GLU A 127 5.96 7.41 12.64
N ILE A 128 7.25 7.66 12.37
CA ILE A 128 7.76 7.99 11.03
C ILE A 128 7.47 6.89 10.01
N ARG A 129 7.62 5.61 10.41
CA ARG A 129 7.30 4.46 9.54
C ARG A 129 5.80 4.20 9.37
N ALA A 130 4.96 4.74 10.26
CA ALA A 130 3.52 4.62 10.18
C ALA A 130 2.85 5.81 9.46
N LEU A 131 3.63 6.84 9.08
CA LEU A 131 3.12 7.95 8.28
C LEU A 131 2.86 7.49 6.83
N PRO A 132 1.68 7.79 6.26
CA PRO A 132 1.35 7.49 4.86
C PRO A 132 2.21 8.27 3.85
#